data_AF-A0AA37PBQ3-F1
#
_entry.id   AF-A0AA37PBQ3-F1
#
_cell.length_a   1.000
_cell.length_b   1.000
_cell.length_c   1.000
_cell.angle_alpha   90.00
_cell.angle_beta   90.00
_cell.angle_gamma   90.00
#
_symmetry.space_group_name_H-M   'P 1'
#
loop_
_entity.id
_entity.type
_entity.pdbx_description
1 polymer ?
#
loop_
_entity_poly.entity_id
_entity_poly.type
_entity_poly.pdbx_seq_one_letter_code
_entity_poly.pdbx_strand_id
1 'polypeptide(L)'
;MAFCASAQAFTDSSPFVMLSTAKFAPSNPAQLQTESQVVKTVQDLLSSCPTDRYLLVAQPNVNAADIRGPDGGDCKAPNLCRAIAGSDVRGVYSVAEVVGEVPISTLADYIKTACAGKTVEIEQTRLAPLGRDTRERASTLADNDYALGRNLETLRSASDSYTVIYLASPSEPTYQAEFTGEPLHAELKRHEASLLHARKDKNETDWNKLPLFEKYVFFSPGVFHAIVASIILFSILGVAIRALASLEIPYGAFDKENGPAAHKKSQ
;
A
#
# COMPACT_ATOMS: atom_id res chain seq x y z
N MET A 1 7.81 -4.37 24.43
CA MET A 1 6.76 -3.76 23.59
C MET A 1 7.31 -3.63 22.19
N ALA A 2 6.80 -4.40 21.23
CA ALA A 2 7.21 -4.32 19.84
C ALA A 2 6.54 -3.09 19.20
N PHE A 3 7.33 -2.15 18.68
CA PHE A 3 6.82 -1.09 17.81
C PHE A 3 6.49 -1.73 16.46
N CYS A 4 5.21 -2.04 16.22
CA CYS A 4 4.74 -2.32 14.88
C CYS A 4 4.81 -1.00 14.08
N ALA A 5 5.87 -0.82 13.31
CA ALA A 5 5.89 0.20 12.28
C ALA A 5 4.80 -0.13 11.26
N SER A 6 3.72 0.64 11.25
CA SER A 6 2.71 0.60 10.20
C SER A 6 3.40 0.96 8.88
N ALA A 7 3.60 -0.02 8.01
CA ALA A 7 4.15 0.21 6.68
C ALA A 7 3.18 1.10 5.89
N GLN A 8 3.54 2.37 5.73
CA GLN A 8 2.79 3.30 4.88
C GLN A 8 3.20 3.10 3.42
N ALA A 9 2.73 2.00 2.83
CA ALA A 9 3.15 1.56 1.48
C ALA A 9 2.58 2.43 0.33
N PHE A 10 1.63 3.33 0.61
CA PHE A 10 0.92 4.12 -0.40
C PHE A 10 0.84 5.61 -0.04
N THR A 11 1.85 6.17 0.61
CA THR A 11 1.91 7.62 0.87
C THR A 11 2.28 8.41 -0.37
N ASP A 12 3.20 7.86 -1.16
CA ASP A 12 3.77 8.46 -2.37
C ASP A 12 3.05 8.03 -3.65
N SER A 13 1.83 7.49 -3.52
CA SER A 13 1.04 7.01 -4.66
C SER A 13 0.28 8.15 -5.32
N SER A 14 0.02 8.04 -6.62
CA SER A 14 -0.84 8.91 -7.44
C SER A 14 -2.27 8.35 -7.46
N PRO A 15 -3.17 8.83 -6.58
CA PRO A 15 -4.52 8.30 -6.48
C PRO A 15 -5.42 8.72 -7.64
N PHE A 16 -6.39 7.87 -7.94
CA PHE A 16 -7.51 8.19 -8.81
C PHE A 16 -8.80 8.13 -8.02
N VAL A 17 -9.65 9.15 -8.15
CA VAL A 17 -10.94 9.20 -7.46
C VAL A 17 -12.02 9.65 -8.43
N MET A 18 -13.10 8.88 -8.54
CA MET A 18 -14.31 9.23 -9.25
C MET A 18 -15.48 9.17 -8.28
N LEU A 19 -16.26 10.24 -8.21
CA LEU A 19 -17.49 10.32 -7.42
C LEU A 19 -18.64 10.75 -8.33
N SER A 20 -19.85 10.27 -8.02
CA SER A 20 -21.02 10.57 -8.83
C SER A 20 -22.27 10.61 -7.97
N THR A 21 -23.23 11.45 -8.39
CA THR A 21 -24.60 11.39 -7.88
C THR A 21 -25.38 10.22 -8.47
N ALA A 22 -24.82 9.43 -9.39
CA ALA A 22 -25.39 8.14 -9.81
C ALA A 22 -24.80 6.97 -9.01
N LYS A 23 -25.52 5.85 -8.95
CA LYS A 23 -25.02 4.62 -8.30
C LYS A 23 -24.05 3.91 -9.22
N PHE A 24 -22.88 3.58 -8.70
CA PHE A 24 -21.94 2.68 -9.36
C PHE A 24 -22.23 1.22 -9.00
N ALA A 25 -21.94 0.31 -9.92
CA ALA A 25 -21.94 -1.10 -9.60
C ALA A 25 -20.90 -1.35 -8.49
N PRO A 26 -21.25 -2.13 -7.44
CA PRO A 26 -20.30 -2.43 -6.38
C PRO A 26 -19.10 -3.17 -6.97
N SER A 27 -17.94 -2.54 -6.88
CA SER A 27 -16.65 -3.14 -7.21
C SER A 27 -15.75 -2.99 -6.00
N ASN A 28 -14.91 -4.00 -5.75
CA ASN A 28 -13.85 -3.90 -4.75
C ASN A 28 -12.55 -3.60 -5.51
N PRO A 29 -12.26 -2.32 -5.81
CA PRO A 29 -11.10 -1.99 -6.61
C PRO A 29 -9.83 -2.46 -5.91
N ALA A 30 -8.94 -3.11 -6.67
CA ALA A 30 -7.59 -3.35 -6.21
C ALA A 30 -6.94 -2.01 -5.84
N GLN A 31 -6.15 -1.98 -4.77
CA GLN A 31 -5.45 -0.76 -4.32
C GLN A 31 -4.52 -0.20 -5.40
N LEU A 32 -3.94 -1.07 -6.22
CA LEU A 32 -3.07 -0.74 -7.33
C LEU A 32 -3.72 -1.23 -8.63
N GLN A 33 -3.82 -0.34 -9.61
CA GLN A 33 -4.31 -0.66 -10.95
C GLN A 33 -3.45 0.03 -12.01
N THR A 34 -3.41 -0.55 -13.20
CA THR A 34 -2.77 0.07 -14.36
C THR A 34 -3.70 1.10 -15.00
N GLU A 35 -3.12 2.04 -15.76
CA GLU A 35 -3.86 3.01 -16.57
C GLU A 35 -5.00 2.35 -17.37
N SER A 36 -4.71 1.26 -18.08
CA SER A 36 -5.70 0.55 -18.91
C SER A 36 -6.86 -0.05 -18.11
N GLN A 37 -6.59 -0.55 -16.89
CA GLN A 37 -7.62 -1.08 -15.99
C GLN A 37 -8.51 0.04 -15.45
N VAL A 38 -7.92 1.18 -15.08
CA VAL A 38 -8.67 2.35 -14.62
C VAL A 38 -9.56 2.88 -15.75
N VAL A 39 -9.00 3.10 -16.94
CA VAL A 39 -9.74 3.57 -18.11
C VAL A 39 -10.89 2.62 -18.43
N LYS A 40 -10.65 1.31 -18.51
CA LYS A 40 -11.70 0.32 -18.78
C LYS A 40 -12.81 0.36 -17.73
N THR A 41 -12.46 0.42 -16.44
CA THR A 41 -13.45 0.45 -15.36
C THR A 41 -14.30 1.72 -15.42
N VAL A 42 -13.68 2.88 -15.69
CA VAL A 42 -14.40 4.14 -15.88
C VAL A 42 -15.33 4.06 -17.09
N GLN A 43 -14.87 3.46 -18.19
CA GLN A 43 -15.71 3.24 -19.38
C GLN A 43 -16.93 2.38 -19.05
N ASP A 44 -16.73 1.24 -18.37
CA ASP A 44 -17.82 0.36 -17.97
C ASP A 44 -18.85 1.09 -17.07
N LEU A 45 -18.37 1.88 -16.09
CA LEU A 45 -19.22 2.65 -15.17
C LEU A 45 -19.97 3.80 -15.85
N LEU A 46 -19.41 4.39 -16.90
CA LEU A 46 -20.00 5.53 -17.62
C LEU A 46 -20.71 5.12 -18.92
N SER A 47 -20.72 3.84 -19.26
CA SER A 47 -21.29 3.29 -20.50
C SER A 47 -22.76 3.66 -20.74
N SER A 48 -23.55 3.79 -19.67
CA SER A 48 -24.97 4.21 -19.75
C SER A 48 -25.17 5.73 -19.73
N CYS A 49 -24.10 6.51 -19.69
CA CYS A 49 -24.08 7.96 -19.49
C CYS A 49 -24.99 8.38 -18.32
N PRO A 50 -24.58 8.11 -17.06
CA PRO A 50 -25.48 8.14 -15.91
C PRO A 50 -25.79 9.55 -15.38
N THR A 51 -24.99 10.57 -15.73
CA THR A 51 -25.16 11.95 -15.28
C THR A 51 -25.05 12.96 -16.42
N ASP A 52 -25.50 14.19 -16.18
CA ASP A 52 -25.59 15.22 -17.23
C ASP A 52 -24.38 16.19 -17.22
N ARG A 53 -23.70 16.32 -16.08
CA ARG A 53 -22.49 17.16 -15.95
C ARG A 53 -21.29 16.34 -15.51
N TYR A 54 -20.13 16.62 -16.10
CA TYR A 54 -18.87 15.95 -15.80
C TYR A 54 -17.80 17.00 -15.51
N LEU A 55 -17.15 16.89 -14.35
CA LEU A 55 -15.99 17.69 -13.99
C LEU A 55 -14.76 16.79 -13.93
N LEU A 56 -13.82 16.97 -14.86
CA LEU A 56 -12.57 16.24 -14.89
C LEU A 56 -11.46 17.16 -14.38
N VAL A 57 -10.74 16.71 -13.37
CA VAL A 57 -9.71 17.48 -12.67
C VAL A 57 -8.41 16.70 -12.72
N ALA A 58 -7.39 17.26 -13.37
CA ALA A 58 -6.03 16.71 -13.33
C ALA A 58 -5.16 17.58 -12.44
N GLN A 59 -4.51 16.97 -11.44
CA GLN A 59 -3.57 17.64 -10.57
C GLN A 59 -2.23 16.89 -10.59
N PRO A 60 -1.21 17.41 -11.29
CA PRO A 60 0.08 16.75 -11.32
C PRO A 60 0.82 16.86 -9.98
N ASN A 61 1.67 15.87 -9.73
CA ASN A 61 2.57 15.75 -8.58
C ASN A 61 1.88 15.67 -7.22
N VAL A 62 0.57 15.38 -7.17
CA VAL A 62 -0.16 15.18 -5.91
C VAL A 62 -0.13 13.71 -5.54
N ASN A 63 0.17 13.43 -4.27
CA ASN A 63 0.28 12.07 -3.79
C ASN A 63 -0.78 11.82 -2.71
N ALA A 64 -1.05 10.56 -2.41
CA ALA A 64 -2.08 10.21 -1.44
C ALA A 64 -1.86 10.82 -0.05
N ALA A 65 -0.60 11.04 0.37
CA ALA A 65 -0.25 11.72 1.62
C ALA A 65 -0.50 13.24 1.62
N ASP A 66 -0.72 13.85 0.45
CA ASP A 66 -1.15 15.24 0.33
C ASP A 66 -2.66 15.37 0.45
N ILE A 67 -3.41 14.30 0.22
CA ILE A 67 -4.87 14.28 0.37
C ILE A 67 -5.22 13.78 1.78
N ARG A 68 -4.61 12.66 2.20
CA ARG A 68 -4.86 11.99 3.48
C ARG A 68 -3.75 12.31 4.49
N GLY A 69 -4.14 12.58 5.72
CA GLY A 69 -3.22 12.81 6.83
C GLY A 69 -2.57 11.53 7.35
N PRO A 70 -1.58 11.66 8.25
CA PRO A 70 -0.75 10.55 8.75
C PRO A 70 -1.56 9.40 9.34
N ASP A 71 -2.69 9.71 9.98
CA ASP A 71 -3.56 8.74 10.66
C ASP A 71 -4.81 8.37 9.85
N GLY A 72 -4.87 8.77 8.56
CA GLY A 72 -6.01 8.51 7.67
C GLY A 72 -7.29 9.29 8.00
N GLY A 73 -7.38 9.93 9.17
CA GLY A 73 -8.52 10.73 9.63
C GLY A 73 -8.47 12.21 9.23
N ASP A 74 -7.30 12.83 9.20
CA ASP A 74 -7.16 14.26 8.89
C ASP A 74 -6.99 14.48 7.39
N CYS A 75 -8.01 15.00 6.71
CA CYS A 75 -7.87 15.31 5.28
C CYS A 75 -7.21 16.68 5.06
N LYS A 76 -6.13 16.70 4.27
CA LYS A 76 -5.38 17.91 3.89
C LYS A 76 -5.96 18.63 2.67
N ALA A 77 -6.86 17.95 1.92
CA ALA A 77 -7.65 18.51 0.82
C ALA A 77 -9.14 18.56 1.22
N PRO A 78 -9.55 19.49 2.10
CA PRO A 78 -10.85 19.47 2.75
C PRO A 78 -12.03 19.56 1.78
N ASN A 79 -11.93 20.30 0.68
CA ASN A 79 -13.02 20.39 -0.30
C ASN A 79 -13.17 19.09 -1.08
N LEU A 80 -12.06 18.45 -1.48
CA LEU A 80 -12.11 17.12 -2.11
C LEU A 80 -12.73 16.08 -1.19
N CYS A 81 -12.28 16.01 0.07
CA CYS A 81 -12.81 15.04 1.02
C CYS A 81 -14.28 15.27 1.36
N ARG A 82 -14.69 16.53 1.52
CA ARG A 82 -16.11 16.88 1.71
C ARG A 82 -16.95 16.50 0.50
N ALA A 83 -16.41 16.61 -0.71
CA ALA A 83 -17.09 16.16 -1.92
C ALA A 83 -17.32 14.65 -1.91
N ILE A 84 -16.30 13.87 -1.56
CA ILE A 84 -16.39 12.40 -1.48
C ILE A 84 -17.40 11.95 -0.41
N ALA A 85 -17.42 12.63 0.73
CA ALA A 85 -18.33 12.35 1.84
C ALA A 85 -19.72 13.03 1.71
N GLY A 86 -20.01 13.65 0.57
CA GLY A 86 -21.28 14.35 0.32
C GLY A 86 -22.48 13.39 0.37
N SER A 87 -23.58 13.82 0.96
CA SER A 87 -24.82 13.03 1.07
C SER A 87 -25.53 12.81 -0.27
N ASP A 88 -25.23 13.64 -1.25
CA ASP A 88 -25.69 13.58 -2.64
C ASP A 88 -24.92 12.54 -3.48
N VAL A 89 -23.73 12.15 -3.04
CA VAL A 89 -22.89 11.15 -3.73
C VAL A 89 -23.45 9.75 -3.48
N ARG A 90 -23.75 9.04 -4.56
CA ARG A 90 -24.31 7.68 -4.54
C ARG A 90 -23.35 6.62 -5.09
N GLY A 91 -22.28 7.04 -5.74
CA GLY A 91 -21.25 6.16 -6.29
C GLY A 91 -19.86 6.77 -6.07
N VAL A 92 -18.95 5.97 -5.51
CA VAL A 92 -17.54 6.32 -5.39
C VAL A 92 -16.70 5.16 -5.92
N TYR A 93 -15.76 5.47 -6.78
CA TYR A 93 -14.73 4.57 -7.28
C TYR A 93 -13.38 5.22 -7.02
N SER A 94 -12.50 4.52 -6.30
CA SER A 94 -11.18 5.07 -5.97
C SER A 94 -10.10 4.00 -6.07
N VAL A 95 -8.93 4.42 -6.53
CA VAL A 95 -7.73 3.59 -6.66
C VAL A 95 -6.61 4.32 -5.92
N ALA A 96 -5.87 3.61 -5.06
CA ALA A 96 -4.84 4.22 -4.24
C ALA A 96 -3.60 4.58 -5.08
N GLU A 97 -3.24 3.73 -6.05
CA GLU A 97 -2.13 3.94 -6.98
C GLU A 97 -2.53 3.56 -8.41
N VAL A 98 -2.27 4.46 -9.35
CA VAL A 98 -2.38 4.20 -10.78
C VAL A 98 -1.00 4.05 -11.39
N VAL A 99 -0.71 2.86 -11.93
CA VAL A 99 0.52 2.60 -12.68
C VAL A 99 0.35 3.12 -14.11
N GLY A 100 1.07 4.19 -14.42
CA GLY A 100 0.94 4.94 -15.69
C GLY A 100 0.16 6.24 -15.50
N GLU A 101 0.01 7.00 -16.59
CA GLU A 101 -0.71 8.28 -16.56
C GLU A 101 -2.02 8.15 -17.34
N VAL A 102 -3.16 8.37 -16.69
CA VAL A 102 -4.46 8.41 -17.37
C VAL A 102 -4.66 9.79 -18.00
N PRO A 103 -4.66 9.92 -19.34
CA PRO A 103 -4.82 11.23 -19.95
C PRO A 103 -6.26 11.73 -19.77
N ILE A 104 -6.41 12.93 -19.23
CA ILE A 104 -7.73 13.56 -19.03
C ILE A 104 -8.55 13.65 -20.33
N SER A 105 -7.89 13.84 -21.46
CA SER A 105 -8.52 13.89 -22.79
C SER A 105 -9.16 12.57 -23.19
N THR A 106 -8.51 11.44 -22.90
CA THR A 106 -9.02 10.09 -23.21
C THR A 106 -10.37 9.85 -22.53
N LEU A 107 -10.50 10.27 -21.25
CA LEU A 107 -11.76 10.16 -20.52
C LEU A 107 -12.81 11.14 -21.06
N ALA A 108 -12.43 12.38 -21.34
CA ALA A 108 -13.35 13.37 -21.89
C ALA A 108 -13.93 12.95 -23.24
N ASP A 109 -13.09 12.42 -24.13
CA ASP A 109 -13.52 11.96 -25.46
C ASP A 109 -14.40 10.72 -25.36
N TYR A 110 -14.09 9.79 -24.44
CA TYR A 110 -14.97 8.68 -24.15
C TYR A 110 -16.36 9.14 -23.67
N ILE A 111 -16.43 10.09 -22.73
CA ILE A 111 -17.71 10.62 -22.23
C ILE A 111 -18.53 11.24 -23.37
N LYS A 112 -17.89 12.03 -24.26
CA LYS A 112 -18.58 12.59 -25.44
C LYS A 112 -19.16 11.49 -26.32
N THR A 113 -18.42 10.41 -26.55
CA THR A 113 -18.87 9.29 -27.39
C THR A 113 -19.96 8.47 -26.71
N ALA A 114 -19.79 8.09 -25.45
CA ALA A 114 -20.75 7.28 -24.69
C ALA A 114 -22.08 8.01 -24.46
N CYS A 115 -22.03 9.33 -24.32
CA CYS A 115 -23.21 10.18 -24.14
C CYS A 115 -23.78 10.73 -25.45
N ALA A 116 -23.35 10.24 -26.62
CA ALA A 116 -23.86 10.70 -27.90
C ALA A 116 -25.40 10.54 -27.96
N GLY A 117 -26.11 11.67 -28.00
CA GLY A 117 -27.58 11.72 -27.95
C GLY A 117 -28.17 12.31 -26.67
N LYS A 118 -27.36 12.61 -25.65
CA LYS A 118 -27.75 13.41 -24.47
C LYS A 118 -27.02 14.75 -24.48
N THR A 119 -27.66 15.79 -23.95
CA THR A 119 -27.00 17.08 -23.70
C THR A 119 -26.17 16.97 -22.43
N VAL A 120 -24.87 16.71 -22.59
CA VAL A 120 -23.90 16.63 -21.49
C VAL A 120 -22.92 17.78 -21.53
N GLU A 121 -22.59 18.30 -20.36
CA GLU A 121 -21.54 19.32 -20.20
C GLU A 121 -20.30 18.70 -19.56
N ILE A 122 -19.14 18.93 -20.19
CA ILE A 122 -17.86 18.36 -19.76
C ILE A 122 -16.90 19.52 -19.52
N GLU A 123 -16.56 19.73 -18.25
CA GLU A 123 -15.57 20.72 -17.82
C GLU A 123 -14.25 20.01 -17.49
N GLN A 124 -13.15 20.51 -18.06
CA GLN A 124 -11.81 20.01 -17.76
C GLN A 124 -11.01 21.10 -17.05
N THR A 125 -10.53 20.79 -15.85
CA THR A 125 -9.66 21.68 -15.07
C THR A 125 -8.31 21.01 -14.87
N ARG A 126 -7.23 21.76 -15.12
CA ARG A 126 -5.88 21.37 -14.72
C ARG A 126 -5.45 22.26 -13.56
N LEU A 127 -5.19 21.65 -12.41
CA LEU A 127 -4.70 22.33 -11.22
C LEU A 127 -3.18 22.49 -11.28
N ALA A 128 -2.64 23.41 -10.49
CA ALA A 128 -1.20 23.66 -10.48
C ALA A 128 -0.45 22.43 -9.98
N PRO A 129 0.68 22.06 -10.61
CA PRO A 129 1.49 20.94 -10.14
C PRO A 129 2.06 21.27 -8.76
N LEU A 130 2.12 20.26 -7.88
CA LEU A 130 2.74 20.46 -6.57
C LEU A 130 4.27 20.47 -6.67
N GLY A 131 4.88 21.45 -6.00
CA GLY A 131 6.34 21.58 -5.90
C GLY A 131 6.99 20.54 -4.99
N ARG A 132 8.33 20.53 -4.99
CA ARG A 132 9.16 19.68 -4.11
C ARG A 132 9.41 20.32 -2.73
N ASP A 133 9.39 21.65 -2.65
CA ASP A 133 9.51 22.36 -1.37
C ASP A 133 8.25 22.15 -0.53
N THR A 134 8.41 21.78 0.75
CA THR A 134 7.29 21.41 1.62
C THR A 134 6.33 22.56 1.89
N ARG A 135 6.83 23.79 2.04
CA ARG A 135 5.99 24.95 2.35
C ARG A 135 5.24 25.42 1.11
N GLU A 136 5.94 25.51 -0.02
CA GLU A 136 5.33 25.80 -1.32
C GLU A 136 4.27 24.76 -1.66
N ARG A 137 4.61 23.47 -1.55
CA ARG A 137 3.70 22.35 -1.79
C ARG A 137 2.42 22.44 -0.97
N ALA A 138 2.51 22.74 0.32
CA ALA A 138 1.34 22.90 1.18
C ALA A 138 0.49 24.12 0.79
N SER A 139 1.12 25.24 0.41
CA SER A 139 0.41 26.43 -0.07
C SER A 139 -0.31 26.17 -1.39
N THR A 140 0.38 25.59 -2.37
CA THR A 140 -0.21 25.26 -3.69
C THR A 140 -1.34 24.25 -3.55
N LEU A 141 -1.21 23.26 -2.65
CA LEU A 141 -2.28 22.32 -2.35
C LEU A 141 -3.52 23.04 -1.80
N ALA A 142 -3.35 23.99 -0.87
CA ALA A 142 -4.46 24.75 -0.32
C ALA A 142 -5.15 25.63 -1.39
N ASP A 143 -4.39 26.28 -2.25
CA ASP A 143 -4.92 27.09 -3.36
C ASP A 143 -5.67 26.21 -4.38
N ASN A 144 -5.12 25.04 -4.71
CA ASN A 144 -5.73 24.05 -5.58
C ASN A 144 -7.04 23.50 -4.98
N ASP A 145 -7.06 23.17 -3.68
CA ASP A 145 -8.27 22.68 -3.01
C ASP A 145 -9.35 23.77 -2.92
N TYR A 146 -8.97 25.04 -2.72
CA TYR A 146 -9.90 26.16 -2.80
C TYR A 146 -10.49 26.33 -4.20
N ALA A 147 -9.65 26.26 -5.25
CA ALA A 147 -10.11 26.32 -6.64
C ALA A 147 -11.06 25.16 -6.98
N LEU A 148 -10.72 23.94 -6.56
CA LEU A 148 -11.57 22.76 -6.69
C LEU A 148 -12.92 22.98 -5.99
N GLY A 149 -12.93 23.53 -4.78
CA GLY A 149 -14.15 23.84 -4.04
C GLY A 149 -15.10 24.76 -4.81
N ARG A 150 -14.58 25.81 -5.47
CA ARG A 150 -15.41 26.69 -6.31
C ARG A 150 -15.99 25.99 -7.53
N ASN A 151 -15.22 25.12 -8.17
CA ASN A 151 -15.71 24.36 -9.33
C ASN A 151 -16.79 23.36 -8.91
N LEU A 152 -16.62 22.70 -7.76
CA LEU A 152 -17.63 21.81 -7.18
C LEU A 152 -18.92 22.56 -6.82
N GLU A 153 -18.81 23.74 -6.22
CA GLU A 153 -19.98 24.58 -5.92
C GLU A 153 -20.71 25.00 -7.20
N THR A 154 -19.97 25.46 -8.20
CA THR A 154 -20.53 25.82 -9.52
C THR A 154 -21.26 24.63 -10.14
N LEU A 155 -20.62 23.44 -10.13
CA LEU A 155 -21.19 22.20 -10.65
C LEU A 155 -22.51 21.84 -9.96
N ARG A 156 -22.55 21.90 -8.63
CA ARG A 156 -23.72 21.60 -7.80
C ARG A 156 -24.84 22.63 -7.99
N SER A 157 -24.49 23.91 -8.11
CA SER A 157 -25.48 24.96 -8.36
C SER A 157 -26.14 24.85 -9.74
N ALA A 158 -25.43 24.24 -10.71
CA ALA A 158 -25.92 24.08 -12.08
C ALA A 158 -26.79 22.82 -12.28
N SER A 159 -26.55 21.74 -11.53
CA SER A 159 -27.33 20.49 -11.62
C SER A 159 -27.11 19.56 -10.43
N ASP A 160 -28.17 18.83 -10.05
CA ASP A 160 -28.10 17.71 -9.09
C ASP A 160 -27.54 16.40 -9.70
N SER A 161 -27.32 16.38 -11.02
CA SER A 161 -26.88 15.23 -11.81
C SER A 161 -25.45 15.44 -12.30
N TYR A 162 -24.46 14.95 -11.54
CA TYR A 162 -23.06 15.20 -11.84
C TYR A 162 -22.10 14.05 -11.48
N THR A 163 -20.99 13.99 -12.20
CA THR A 163 -19.86 13.10 -11.93
C THR A 163 -18.56 13.90 -11.90
N VAL A 164 -17.72 13.66 -10.89
CA VAL A 164 -16.40 14.30 -10.76
C VAL A 164 -15.33 13.23 -10.86
N ILE A 165 -14.32 13.47 -11.70
CA ILE A 165 -13.15 12.60 -11.87
C ILE A 165 -11.92 13.41 -11.49
N TYR A 166 -11.22 12.97 -10.45
CA TYR A 166 -9.97 13.55 -9.98
C TYR A 166 -8.81 12.60 -10.29
N LEU A 167 -7.84 13.10 -11.04
CA LEU A 167 -6.67 12.37 -11.51
C LEU A 167 -5.39 12.99 -10.93
N ALA A 168 -4.67 12.21 -10.14
CA ALA A 168 -3.28 12.49 -9.81
C ALA A 168 -2.36 11.92 -10.89
N SER A 169 -1.26 12.61 -11.17
CA SER A 169 -0.17 12.07 -11.98
C SER A 169 1.19 12.29 -11.31
N PRO A 170 2.13 11.35 -11.45
CA PRO A 170 3.45 11.46 -10.82
C PRO A 170 4.30 12.57 -11.46
N SER A 171 5.27 13.08 -10.69
CA SER A 171 6.14 14.20 -11.12
C SER A 171 7.24 13.84 -12.12
N GLU A 172 7.53 12.56 -12.25
CA GLU A 172 8.48 12.02 -13.22
C GLU A 172 7.73 10.96 -14.04
N PRO A 173 7.99 10.85 -15.36
CA PRO A 173 7.43 9.74 -16.13
C PRO A 173 7.81 8.45 -15.41
N THR A 174 6.82 7.62 -15.09
CA THR A 174 7.05 6.32 -14.47
C THR A 174 8.12 5.62 -15.28
N TYR A 175 9.28 5.32 -14.68
CA TYR A 175 10.33 4.59 -15.34
C TYR A 175 9.77 3.23 -15.76
N GLN A 176 9.31 3.13 -17.01
CA GLN A 176 9.00 1.88 -17.64
C GLN A 176 10.33 1.32 -18.08
N ALA A 177 10.79 0.27 -17.38
CA ALA A 177 11.92 -0.49 -17.84
C ALA A 177 11.54 -1.17 -19.16
N GLU A 178 11.73 -0.47 -20.27
CA GLU A 178 11.70 -1.07 -21.61
C GLU A 178 12.95 -1.95 -21.73
N PHE A 179 12.82 -3.20 -21.34
CA PHE A 179 13.78 -4.23 -21.69
C PHE A 179 13.64 -4.51 -23.19
N THR A 180 14.29 -3.68 -24.00
CA THR A 180 14.46 -3.88 -25.45
C THR A 180 15.47 -4.99 -25.69
N GLY A 181 15.10 -6.21 -25.31
CA GLY A 181 15.93 -7.40 -25.42
C GLY A 181 15.35 -8.56 -24.60
N GLU A 182 15.60 -9.77 -25.08
CA GLU A 182 15.34 -11.04 -24.37
C GLU A 182 15.68 -10.88 -22.87
N PRO A 183 14.81 -11.33 -21.93
CA PRO A 183 15.04 -11.14 -20.50
C PRO A 183 16.40 -11.73 -20.14
N LEU A 184 17.41 -10.87 -20.02
CA LEU A 184 18.76 -11.29 -19.72
C LEU A 184 18.69 -11.86 -18.31
N HIS A 185 18.81 -13.17 -18.19
CA HIS A 185 18.98 -13.88 -16.92
C HIS A 185 20.25 -13.36 -16.23
N ALA A 186 20.13 -12.22 -15.55
CA ALA A 186 21.24 -11.51 -14.90
C ALA A 186 21.76 -12.24 -13.65
N GLU A 187 21.11 -13.34 -13.27
CA GLU A 187 21.54 -14.17 -12.14
C GLU A 187 22.82 -14.96 -12.41
N LEU A 188 23.20 -15.24 -13.67
CA LEU A 188 24.41 -16.03 -13.95
C LEU A 188 25.72 -15.25 -13.97
N LYS A 189 25.71 -13.91 -14.11
CA LYS A 189 26.96 -13.13 -14.20
C LYS A 189 27.44 -12.57 -12.85
N ARG A 190 26.59 -12.60 -11.82
CA ARG A 190 26.92 -12.06 -10.49
C ARG A 190 27.94 -12.90 -9.74
N HIS A 191 28.11 -14.18 -10.12
CA HIS A 191 29.08 -15.05 -9.47
C HIS A 191 30.51 -14.87 -10.02
N GLU A 192 30.68 -14.59 -11.31
CA GLU A 192 32.01 -14.36 -11.91
C GLU A 192 32.61 -13.01 -11.51
N ALA A 193 31.79 -11.95 -11.42
CA ALA A 193 32.27 -10.63 -11.00
C ALA A 193 32.69 -10.58 -9.51
N SER A 194 32.08 -11.40 -8.66
CA SER A 194 32.46 -11.52 -7.24
C SER A 194 33.81 -12.22 -7.07
N LEU A 195 34.16 -13.16 -7.95
CA LEU A 195 35.47 -13.84 -7.92
C LEU A 195 36.61 -12.98 -8.48
N LEU A 196 36.33 -12.05 -9.40
CA LEU A 196 37.34 -11.16 -9.99
C LEU A 196 37.70 -9.94 -9.11
N HIS A 197 36.89 -9.61 -8.10
CA HIS A 197 37.15 -8.51 -7.16
C HIS A 197 37.76 -8.93 -5.82
N ALA A 198 38.14 -10.19 -5.64
CA ALA A 198 39.04 -10.60 -4.56
C ALA A 198 40.50 -10.17 -4.87
N ARG A 199 40.71 -8.92 -5.28
CA ARG A 199 42.04 -8.32 -5.28
C ARG A 199 42.39 -8.06 -3.82
N LYS A 200 43.32 -8.86 -3.31
CA LYS A 200 43.93 -8.71 -1.99
C LYS A 200 44.71 -7.39 -1.98
N ASP A 201 44.02 -6.28 -1.71
CA ASP A 201 44.68 -5.00 -1.49
C ASP A 201 45.34 -5.03 -0.11
N LYS A 202 46.67 -4.98 -0.15
CA LYS A 202 47.53 -4.78 1.01
C LYS A 202 47.45 -3.30 1.37
N ASN A 203 47.07 -3.00 2.61
CA ASN A 203 47.03 -1.68 3.24
C ASN A 203 46.06 -0.68 2.60
N GLU A 204 44.96 -0.39 3.29
CA GLU A 204 44.73 0.95 3.87
C GLU A 204 43.46 0.99 4.72
N THR A 205 43.49 1.85 5.73
CA THR A 205 42.47 2.16 6.71
C THR A 205 41.32 2.98 6.12
N ASP A 206 40.66 2.48 5.07
CA ASP A 206 39.51 3.18 4.49
C ASP A 206 38.19 2.53 4.89
N TRP A 207 37.24 3.35 5.32
CA TRP A 207 35.96 2.90 5.84
C TRP A 207 35.17 2.26 4.71
N ASN A 208 34.88 0.97 4.86
CA ASN A 208 34.24 0.12 3.86
C ASN A 208 32.93 0.73 3.31
N LYS A 209 32.98 1.32 2.09
CA LYS A 209 31.86 1.98 1.38
C LYS A 209 31.00 0.98 0.58
N LEU A 210 30.67 -0.15 1.18
CA LEU A 210 29.73 -1.10 0.58
C LEU A 210 28.29 -0.56 0.71
N PRO A 211 27.42 -0.80 -0.29
CA PRO A 211 26.04 -0.31 -0.27
C PRO A 211 25.29 -0.74 1.00
N LEU A 212 24.41 0.15 1.50
CA LEU A 212 23.69 0.00 2.79
C LEU A 212 22.97 -1.34 2.97
N PHE A 213 22.54 -1.98 1.89
CA PHE A 213 21.83 -3.27 1.91
C PHE A 213 22.75 -4.51 2.04
N GLU A 214 24.06 -4.39 1.80
CA GLU A 214 25.03 -5.43 2.17
C GLU A 214 25.40 -5.36 3.65
N LYS A 215 25.20 -4.20 4.29
CA LYS A 215 25.60 -3.98 5.69
C LYS A 215 24.62 -4.58 6.69
N TYR A 216 23.37 -4.84 6.28
CA TYR A 216 22.33 -5.40 7.15
C TYR A 216 22.07 -6.87 6.81
N VAL A 217 22.87 -7.75 7.40
CA VAL A 217 22.58 -9.18 7.44
C VAL A 217 21.77 -9.48 8.71
N PHE A 218 20.43 -9.38 8.64
CA PHE A 218 19.53 -9.63 9.78
C PHE A 218 19.73 -11.03 10.40
N PHE A 219 20.06 -12.02 9.57
CA PHE A 219 20.43 -13.37 9.99
C PHE A 219 21.84 -13.67 9.48
N SER A 220 22.86 -13.25 10.23
CA SER A 220 24.22 -13.70 9.90
C SER A 220 24.24 -15.23 9.93
N PRO A 221 25.07 -15.88 9.09
CA PRO A 221 25.18 -17.34 9.11
C PRO A 221 25.39 -17.87 10.53
N GLY A 222 26.19 -17.18 11.36
CA GLY A 222 26.38 -17.53 12.77
C GLY A 222 25.12 -17.41 13.62
N VAL A 223 24.36 -16.31 13.51
CA VAL A 223 23.12 -16.12 14.28
C VAL A 223 22.07 -17.16 13.90
N PHE A 224 21.92 -17.47 12.61
CA PHE A 224 20.99 -18.49 12.15
C PHE A 224 21.34 -19.87 12.69
N HIS A 225 22.60 -20.28 12.61
CA HIS A 225 23.05 -21.57 13.15
C HIS A 225 22.89 -21.63 14.68
N ALA A 226 23.14 -20.53 15.39
CA ALA A 226 22.95 -20.46 16.84
C ALA A 226 21.47 -20.59 17.23
N ILE A 227 20.55 -19.96 16.50
CA ILE A 227 19.11 -20.09 16.75
C ILE A 227 18.65 -21.52 16.50
N VAL A 228 19.07 -22.14 15.39
CA VAL A 228 18.72 -23.53 15.08
C VAL A 228 19.26 -24.49 16.14
N ALA A 229 20.52 -24.35 16.54
CA ALA A 229 21.11 -25.16 17.60
C ALA A 229 20.39 -24.96 18.95
N SER A 230 20.04 -23.71 19.28
CA SER A 230 19.29 -23.36 20.48
C SER A 230 17.93 -24.06 20.54
N ILE A 231 17.17 -24.05 19.44
CA ILE A 231 15.87 -24.74 19.36
C ILE A 231 16.02 -26.24 19.64
N ILE A 232 17.04 -26.89 19.06
CA ILE A 232 17.30 -28.31 19.29
C ILE A 232 17.66 -28.56 20.76
N LEU A 233 18.55 -27.76 21.35
CA LEU A 233 19.00 -27.92 22.73
C LEU A 233 17.85 -27.73 23.73
N PHE A 234 17.01 -26.70 23.52
CA PHE A 234 15.84 -26.46 24.36
C PHE A 234 14.76 -27.54 24.20
N SER A 235 14.64 -28.16 23.03
CA SER A 235 13.72 -29.29 22.84
C SER A 235 14.11 -30.51 23.69
N ILE A 236 15.41 -30.85 23.71
CA ILE A 236 15.95 -31.96 24.50
C ILE A 236 15.85 -31.64 26.00
N LEU A 237 16.23 -30.42 26.39
CA LEU A 237 16.12 -29.95 27.78
C LEU A 237 14.66 -29.98 28.27
N GLY A 238 13.71 -29.57 27.43
CA GLY A 238 12.29 -29.59 27.76
C GLY A 238 11.77 -31.00 28.04
N VAL A 239 12.20 -32.00 27.27
CA VAL A 239 11.85 -33.41 27.52
C VAL A 239 12.50 -33.90 28.82
N ALA A 240 13.77 -33.55 29.08
CA ALA A 240 14.46 -33.93 30.31
C ALA A 240 13.81 -33.36 31.58
N ILE A 241 13.39 -32.08 31.55
CA ILE A 241 12.68 -31.47 32.68
C ILE A 241 11.32 -32.15 32.91
N ARG A 242 10.58 -32.48 31.84
CA ARG A 242 9.32 -33.21 31.95
C ARG A 242 9.52 -34.61 32.55
N ALA A 243 10.58 -35.30 32.17
CA ALA A 243 10.93 -36.60 32.74
C ALA A 243 11.23 -36.46 34.24
N LEU A 244 12.05 -35.49 34.64
CA LEU A 244 12.37 -35.24 36.06
C LEU A 244 11.13 -34.85 36.88
N ALA A 245 10.25 -34.03 36.33
CA ALA A 245 9.01 -33.63 36.99
C ALA A 245 8.01 -34.80 37.16
N SER A 246 8.14 -35.87 36.38
CA SER A 246 7.30 -37.06 36.44
C SER A 246 7.77 -38.08 37.50
N LEU A 247 8.88 -37.85 38.20
CA LEU A 247 9.28 -38.73 39.30
C LEU A 247 8.36 -38.51 40.51
N GLU A 248 7.38 -39.38 40.65
CA GLU A 248 6.63 -39.52 41.89
C GLU A 248 7.42 -40.41 42.86
N ILE A 249 7.56 -39.97 44.10
CA ILE A 249 8.14 -40.77 45.17
C ILE A 249 7.01 -41.63 45.75
N PRO A 250 7.09 -42.97 45.72
CA PRO A 250 6.05 -43.82 46.28
C PRO A 250 6.11 -43.80 47.81
N TYR A 251 5.50 -42.79 48.42
CA TYR A 251 5.39 -42.69 49.89
C TYR A 251 4.60 -43.86 50.51
N GLY A 252 3.75 -44.54 49.73
CA GLY A 252 3.03 -45.74 50.16
C GLY A 252 3.91 -46.97 50.44
N ALA A 253 5.14 -47.01 49.92
CA ALA A 253 6.09 -48.08 50.25
C ALA A 253 6.72 -47.89 51.65
N PHE A 254 6.61 -46.69 52.21
CA PHE A 254 7.05 -46.36 53.56
C PHE A 254 5.90 -46.33 54.57
N ASP A 255 4.67 -46.59 54.12
CA ASP A 255 3.52 -46.70 55.01
C ASP A 255 3.50 -48.04 55.74
N LYS A 256 3.14 -47.99 57.02
CA LYS A 256 3.29 -49.07 58.01
C LYS A 256 2.48 -50.34 57.70
N GLU A 257 1.56 -50.28 56.75
CA GLU A 257 0.65 -51.36 56.35
C GLU A 257 1.27 -52.38 55.37
N ASN A 258 2.52 -52.19 54.92
CA ASN A 258 3.21 -53.17 54.05
C ASN A 258 4.22 -54.07 54.79
N GLY A 259 4.29 -53.97 56.13
CA GLY A 259 5.06 -54.88 56.96
C GLY A 259 4.34 -56.22 57.19
N PRO A 260 5.05 -57.30 57.55
CA PRO A 260 4.47 -58.64 57.77
C PRO A 260 3.37 -58.71 58.86
N ALA A 261 3.06 -57.60 59.54
CA ALA A 261 1.97 -57.47 60.51
C ALA A 261 0.58 -57.17 59.87
N ALA A 262 0.51 -56.69 58.63
CA ALA A 262 -0.76 -56.29 57.99
C ALA A 262 -1.59 -57.46 57.41
N HIS A 263 -0.97 -58.62 57.17
CA HIS A 263 -1.67 -59.82 56.69
C HIS A 263 -2.58 -60.50 57.73
N LYS A 264 -2.69 -59.97 58.96
CA LYS A 264 -3.44 -60.62 60.05
C LYS A 264 -4.88 -60.13 60.27
N LYS A 265 -5.44 -59.26 59.43
CA LYS A 265 -6.81 -58.73 59.63
C LYS A 265 -7.71 -58.76 58.37
N SER A 266 -7.73 -59.88 57.66
CA SER A 266 -8.85 -60.22 56.76
C SER A 266 -9.21 -61.68 56.91
N GLN A 267 -9.94 -61.98 57.99
CA GLN A 267 -10.85 -63.11 58.13
C GLN A 267 -11.88 -62.76 59.21
#